data_AF-A0A354Q7U1-F1
#
_entry.id   AF-A0A354Q7U1-F1
#
_cell.length_a   1.000
_cell.length_b   1.000
_cell.length_c   1.000
_cell.angle_alpha   90.00
_cell.angle_beta   90.00
_cell.angle_gamma   90.00
#
_symmetry.space_group_name_H-M   'P 1'
#
loop_
_entity.id
_entity.type
_entity.pdbx_description
1 polymer ?
#
loop_
_entity_poly.entity_id
_entity_poly.type
_entity_poly.pdbx_seq_one_letter_code
_entity_poly.pdbx_strand_id
1 'polypeptide(L)'
;TPPENKEDWSEDRHGISVILLRGDGTSILSFLLGMNRTSGPGQYVRHKGSNKVFLIPEGLSIDSEANDWLKKDLLALESNLVQSLVLKNEEGGSFSINRDSAETDWKSSSEKSDVPDSDKITTLLNRLGKLSFSKLYINDSVSQQAEGTDLIETTLFVSLFDSRVYTLNLRNNIASNENYILSMRMGISLVASGGSEAEDSKLRDEM
;
A
#
# COMPACT_ATOMS: atom_id res chain seq x y z
N THR A 1 -39.64 -3.08 2.33
CA THR A 1 -38.38 -3.60 2.90
C THR A 1 -37.41 -3.73 1.75
N PRO A 2 -36.13 -3.35 1.89
CA PRO A 2 -35.15 -3.56 0.82
C PRO A 2 -35.09 -5.05 0.46
N PRO A 3 -34.94 -5.41 -0.83
CA PRO A 3 -34.75 -6.81 -1.22
C PRO A 3 -33.42 -7.32 -0.65
N GLU A 4 -33.42 -8.56 -0.14
CA GLU A 4 -32.22 -9.18 0.43
C GLU A 4 -31.19 -9.55 -0.65
N ASN A 5 -31.63 -9.83 -1.88
CA ASN A 5 -30.77 -10.20 -3.00
C ASN A 5 -30.55 -9.04 -3.98
N LYS A 6 -29.32 -8.87 -4.45
CA LYS A 6 -28.92 -7.80 -5.39
C LYS A 6 -29.64 -7.91 -6.75
N GLU A 7 -29.99 -9.11 -7.20
CA GLU A 7 -30.71 -9.35 -8.46
C GLU A 7 -32.16 -8.83 -8.44
N ASP A 8 -32.75 -8.68 -7.25
CA ASP A 8 -34.11 -8.15 -7.07
C ASP A 8 -34.14 -6.62 -6.99
N TRP A 9 -32.97 -5.97 -7.08
CA TRP A 9 -32.86 -4.51 -7.06
C TRP A 9 -33.19 -3.97 -8.45
N SER A 10 -34.37 -3.36 -8.62
CA SER A 10 -34.63 -2.59 -9.84
C SER A 10 -33.93 -1.24 -9.76
N GLU A 11 -33.09 -0.91 -10.74
CA GLU A 11 -32.40 0.38 -10.88
C GLU A 11 -33.38 1.57 -10.76
N ASP A 12 -34.62 1.39 -11.20
CA ASP A 12 -35.66 2.43 -11.19
C ASP A 12 -36.29 2.70 -9.80
N ARG A 13 -35.99 1.90 -8.78
CA ARG A 13 -36.65 2.01 -7.44
C ARG A 13 -35.69 2.09 -6.26
N HIS A 14 -34.38 1.91 -6.49
CA HIS A 14 -33.39 1.84 -5.42
C HIS A 14 -32.36 2.96 -5.61
N GLY A 15 -32.33 3.91 -4.67
CA GLY A 15 -31.31 4.95 -4.63
C GLY A 15 -30.05 4.47 -3.93
N ILE A 16 -28.88 4.92 -4.38
CA ILE A 16 -27.60 4.59 -3.73
C ILE A 16 -27.44 5.48 -2.49
N SER A 17 -27.26 4.86 -1.32
CA SER A 17 -26.95 5.58 -0.09
C SER A 17 -25.44 5.72 0.07
N VAL A 18 -24.97 6.96 0.14
CA VAL A 18 -23.56 7.29 0.37
C VAL A 18 -23.42 7.88 1.76
N ILE A 19 -22.45 7.36 2.51
CA ILE A 19 -22.09 7.85 3.83
C ILE A 19 -20.58 8.02 3.85
N LEU A 20 -20.12 9.25 4.03
CA LEU A 20 -18.73 9.56 4.26
C LEU A 20 -18.48 9.54 5.77
N LEU A 21 -17.55 8.68 6.20
CA LEU A 21 -17.15 8.55 7.60
C LEU A 21 -15.78 9.18 7.83
N ARG A 22 -15.59 9.75 9.01
CA ARG A 22 -14.27 10.09 9.56
C ARG A 22 -13.59 8.80 10.00
N GLY A 23 -12.25 8.80 10.15
CA GLY A 23 -11.49 7.62 10.58
C GLY A 23 -11.90 7.03 11.95
N ASP A 24 -12.62 7.79 12.78
CA ASP A 24 -13.22 7.32 14.04
C ASP A 24 -14.61 6.69 13.87
N GLY A 25 -15.11 6.57 12.63
CA GLY A 25 -16.43 6.05 12.29
C GLY A 25 -17.56 7.07 12.34
N THR A 26 -17.29 8.33 12.69
CA THR A 26 -18.32 9.38 12.75
C THR A 26 -18.77 9.78 11.35
N SER A 27 -20.08 9.84 11.09
CA SER A 27 -20.62 10.31 9.81
C SER A 27 -20.35 11.81 9.60
N ILE A 28 -19.60 12.14 8.56
CA ILE A 28 -19.33 13.51 8.10
C ILE A 28 -20.44 13.98 7.17
N LEU A 29 -20.86 13.12 6.24
CA LEU A 29 -21.83 13.47 5.21
C LEU A 29 -22.65 12.24 4.83
N SER A 30 -23.95 12.42 4.64
CA SER A 30 -24.81 11.36 4.12
C SER A 30 -25.83 11.89 3.13
N PHE A 31 -25.86 11.28 1.96
CA PHE A 31 -26.79 11.60 0.88
C PHE A 31 -27.28 10.34 0.17
N LEU A 32 -28.38 10.51 -0.54
CA LEU A 32 -29.03 9.49 -1.34
C LEU A 32 -28.97 9.96 -2.79
N LEU A 33 -28.36 9.15 -3.65
CA LEU A 33 -28.35 9.34 -5.09
C LEU A 33 -29.59 8.73 -5.68
N GLY A 34 -30.37 9.55 -6.36
CA GLY A 34 -31.51 9.15 -7.16
C GLY A 34 -31.12 8.91 -8.61
N MET A 35 -32.15 8.79 -9.44
CA MET A 35 -31.99 8.58 -10.87
C MET A 35 -31.33 9.79 -11.56
N ASN A 36 -30.70 9.51 -12.71
CA ASN A 36 -30.29 10.54 -13.64
C ASN A 36 -31.51 11.21 -14.26
N ARG A 37 -31.36 12.48 -14.64
CA ARG A 37 -32.41 13.24 -15.29
C ARG A 37 -32.68 12.64 -16.68
N THR A 38 -33.95 12.44 -17.00
CA THR A 38 -34.38 11.83 -18.27
C THR A 38 -34.23 12.78 -19.48
N SER A 39 -34.23 14.09 -19.24
CA SER A 39 -34.07 15.11 -20.28
C SER A 39 -33.09 16.19 -19.83
N GLY A 40 -31.89 16.19 -20.41
CA GLY A 40 -30.78 17.07 -20.03
C GLY A 40 -29.84 16.44 -19.00
N PRO A 41 -28.66 17.05 -18.76
CA PRO A 41 -27.66 16.50 -17.85
C PRO A 41 -28.10 16.62 -16.38
N GLY A 42 -27.55 15.74 -15.55
CA GLY A 42 -27.61 15.83 -14.09
C GLY A 42 -28.30 14.67 -13.41
N GLN A 43 -28.16 14.63 -12.08
CA GLN A 43 -28.67 13.59 -11.21
C GLN A 43 -29.36 14.18 -9.99
N TYR A 44 -30.44 13.54 -9.55
CA TYR A 44 -31.13 13.96 -8.33
C TYR A 44 -30.41 13.43 -7.09
N VAL A 45 -30.17 14.29 -6.10
CA VAL A 45 -29.51 13.96 -4.84
C VAL A 45 -30.30 14.55 -3.68
N ARG A 46 -30.39 13.84 -2.56
CA ARG A 46 -30.95 14.39 -1.32
C ARG A 46 -30.10 14.04 -0.12
N HIS A 47 -30.04 14.94 0.87
CA HIS A 47 -29.47 14.59 2.17
C HIS A 47 -30.29 13.48 2.84
N LYS A 48 -29.61 12.57 3.52
CA LYS A 48 -30.29 11.53 4.30
C LYS A 48 -31.15 12.18 5.40
N GLY A 49 -32.43 11.83 5.46
CA GLY A 49 -33.40 12.43 6.38
C GLY A 49 -34.02 13.75 5.92
N SER A 50 -33.62 14.29 4.76
CA SER A 50 -34.23 15.49 4.18
C SER A 50 -35.26 15.14 3.10
N ASN A 51 -36.30 15.97 3.01
CA ASN A 51 -37.29 15.96 1.92
C ASN A 51 -36.90 16.89 0.76
N LYS A 52 -35.81 17.66 0.89
CA LYS A 52 -35.31 18.52 -0.18
C LYS A 52 -34.44 17.71 -1.14
N VAL A 53 -34.80 17.78 -2.42
CA VAL A 53 -34.06 17.16 -3.52
C VAL A 53 -33.33 18.25 -4.29
N PHE A 54 -32.05 18.00 -4.59
CA PHE A 54 -31.17 18.85 -5.36
C PHE A 54 -30.88 18.16 -6.69
N LEU A 55 -30.66 18.94 -7.74
CA LEU A 55 -30.15 18.46 -9.02
C LEU A 55 -28.69 18.87 -9.13
N ILE A 56 -27.80 17.89 -9.21
CA ILE A 56 -26.37 18.14 -9.50
C ILE A 56 -26.14 18.01 -11.01
N PRO A 57 -25.23 18.80 -11.60
CA PRO A 57 -25.03 18.84 -13.05
C PRO A 57 -24.37 17.57 -13.61
N GLU A 58 -23.57 16.88 -12.81
CA GLU A 58 -22.85 15.66 -13.20
C GLU A 58 -23.41 14.47 -12.43
N GLY A 59 -23.62 13.35 -13.14
CA GLY A 59 -23.98 12.09 -12.49
C GLY A 59 -22.77 11.53 -11.75
N LEU A 60 -22.96 11.13 -10.49
CA LEU A 60 -21.92 10.48 -9.72
C LEU A 60 -21.93 8.98 -10.04
N SER A 61 -20.87 8.51 -10.68
CA SER A 61 -20.59 7.08 -10.78
C SER A 61 -20.00 6.62 -9.45
N ILE A 62 -20.60 5.59 -8.87
CA ILE A 62 -20.08 4.94 -7.66
C ILE A 62 -19.76 3.52 -8.06
N ASP A 63 -18.47 3.20 -8.09
CA ASP A 63 -18.01 1.84 -8.29
C ASP A 63 -18.55 1.02 -7.11
N SER A 64 -19.48 0.11 -7.35
CA SER A 64 -20.16 -0.60 -6.25
C SER A 64 -19.39 -1.84 -5.76
N GLU A 65 -18.30 -2.18 -6.44
CA GLU A 65 -17.50 -3.34 -6.09
C GLU A 65 -16.47 -2.97 -5.03
N ALA A 66 -16.51 -3.66 -3.88
CA ALA A 66 -15.53 -3.45 -2.81
C ALA A 66 -14.07 -3.55 -3.30
N ASN A 67 -13.85 -4.34 -4.35
CA ASN A 67 -12.55 -4.52 -5.00
C ASN A 67 -12.01 -3.23 -5.63
N ASP A 68 -12.85 -2.29 -6.02
CA ASP A 68 -12.42 -1.02 -6.66
C ASP A 68 -12.00 0.03 -5.63
N TRP A 69 -12.40 -0.14 -4.37
CA TRP A 69 -12.11 0.78 -3.27
C TRP A 69 -10.86 0.39 -2.48
N LEU A 70 -10.44 -0.87 -2.60
CA LEU A 70 -9.25 -1.40 -1.93
C LEU A 70 -8.01 -1.04 -2.74
N LYS A 71 -7.07 -0.33 -2.10
CA LYS A 71 -5.71 -0.19 -2.64
C LYS A 71 -5.06 -1.57 -2.62
N LYS A 72 -4.92 -2.18 -3.79
CA LYS A 72 -4.39 -3.56 -3.96
C LYS A 72 -2.87 -3.63 -3.90
N ASP A 73 -2.20 -2.49 -4.02
CA ASP A 73 -0.75 -2.39 -3.92
C ASP A 73 -0.32 -2.67 -2.50
N LEU A 74 0.59 -3.65 -2.34
CA LEU A 74 1.15 -3.99 -1.04
C LEU A 74 2.22 -2.98 -0.61
N LEU A 75 2.93 -2.41 -1.59
CA LEU A 75 4.08 -1.54 -1.40
C LEU A 75 3.93 -0.30 -2.28
N ALA A 76 3.96 0.90 -1.68
CA ALA A 76 4.11 2.16 -2.41
C ALA A 76 5.60 2.46 -2.64
N LEU A 77 6.24 1.66 -3.49
CA LEU A 77 7.69 1.61 -3.68
C LEU A 77 8.01 1.91 -5.14
N GLU A 78 8.13 3.20 -5.46
CA GLU A 78 8.62 3.67 -6.75
C GLU A 78 10.15 3.63 -6.79
N SER A 79 10.71 3.28 -7.94
CA SER A 79 12.16 3.10 -8.10
C SER A 79 12.95 4.34 -7.68
N ASN A 80 12.50 5.54 -8.05
CA ASN A 80 13.10 6.84 -7.71
C ASN A 80 13.12 7.16 -6.19
N LEU A 81 12.24 6.56 -5.39
CA LEU A 81 12.19 6.79 -3.95
C LEU A 81 13.21 5.95 -3.18
N VAL A 82 13.75 4.89 -3.80
CA VAL A 82 14.63 3.96 -3.12
C VAL A 82 16.03 4.55 -2.94
N GLN A 83 16.49 4.58 -1.71
CA GLN A 83 17.82 5.04 -1.33
C GLN A 83 18.80 3.88 -1.18
N SER A 84 18.38 2.78 -0.55
CA SER A 84 19.27 1.63 -0.30
C SER A 84 18.55 0.30 -0.33
N LEU A 85 19.30 -0.74 -0.73
CA LEU A 85 18.91 -2.14 -0.73
C LEU A 85 19.99 -2.94 -0.01
N VAL A 86 19.60 -3.72 1.00
CA VAL A 86 20.49 -4.65 1.69
C VAL A 86 19.87 -6.03 1.66
N LEU A 87 20.54 -6.97 1.01
CA LEU A 87 20.20 -8.38 1.03
C LEU A 87 21.08 -9.10 2.05
N LYS A 88 20.46 -9.91 2.90
CA LYS A 88 21.14 -10.82 3.83
C LYS A 88 20.60 -12.22 3.64
N ASN A 89 21.50 -13.18 3.54
CA ASN A 89 21.20 -14.61 3.51
C ASN A 89 21.73 -15.25 4.80
N GLU A 90 21.08 -16.34 5.25
CA GLU A 90 21.45 -17.04 6.49
C GLU A 90 22.88 -17.57 6.51
N GLU A 91 23.46 -17.86 5.35
CA GLU A 91 24.87 -18.30 5.21
C GLU A 91 25.90 -17.18 5.51
N GLY A 92 25.45 -16.02 6.00
CA GLY A 92 26.30 -14.88 6.35
C GLY A 92 26.70 -14.00 5.16
N GLY A 93 26.20 -14.31 3.96
CA GLY A 93 26.31 -13.42 2.81
C GLY A 93 25.52 -12.13 3.04
N SER A 94 26.09 -11.02 2.58
CA SER A 94 25.37 -9.75 2.53
C SER A 94 25.81 -8.95 1.31
N PHE A 95 24.83 -8.37 0.65
CA PHE A 95 25.01 -7.47 -0.47
C PHE A 95 24.28 -6.17 -0.16
N SER A 96 24.94 -5.03 -0.39
CA SER A 96 24.40 -3.72 -0.05
C SER A 96 24.73 -2.70 -1.12
N ILE A 97 23.70 -2.06 -1.66
CA ILE A 97 23.82 -0.95 -2.60
C ILE A 97 23.03 0.26 -2.12
N ASN A 98 23.54 1.44 -2.41
CA ASN A 98 22.92 2.71 -2.07
C ASN A 98 23.11 3.73 -3.19
N ARG A 99 22.40 4.84 -3.11
CA ARG A 99 22.63 6.02 -3.94
C ARG A 99 22.25 7.27 -3.16
N ASP A 100 22.87 8.39 -3.51
CA ASP A 100 22.71 9.65 -2.78
C ASP A 100 21.39 10.37 -3.13
N SER A 101 20.90 10.17 -4.36
CA SER A 101 19.63 10.71 -4.86
C SER A 101 19.04 9.83 -5.96
N ALA A 102 17.83 10.15 -6.42
CA ALA A 102 17.17 9.45 -7.52
C ALA A 102 17.96 9.47 -8.85
N GLU A 103 18.74 10.53 -9.06
CA GLU A 103 19.49 10.80 -10.30
C GLU A 103 20.93 10.29 -10.27
N THR A 104 21.40 9.82 -9.11
CA THR A 104 22.78 9.33 -8.96
C THR A 104 22.87 7.83 -9.17
N ASP A 105 23.99 7.40 -9.73
CA ASP A 105 24.31 5.99 -9.92
C ASP A 105 24.34 5.22 -8.59
N TRP A 106 24.00 3.94 -8.68
CA TRP A 106 24.10 3.00 -7.56
C TRP A 106 25.56 2.74 -7.21
N LYS A 107 25.84 2.71 -5.92
CA LYS A 107 27.16 2.46 -5.33
C LYS A 107 27.08 1.24 -4.41
N SER A 108 28.11 0.40 -4.47
CA SER A 108 28.31 -0.65 -3.46
C SER A 108 28.62 0.00 -2.11
N SER A 109 28.04 -0.53 -1.04
CA SER A 109 28.44 -0.17 0.33
C SER A 109 29.67 -0.93 0.82
N SER A 110 30.13 -1.96 0.09
CA SER A 110 31.31 -2.76 0.41
C SER A 110 32.46 -2.51 -0.58
N GLU A 111 33.70 -2.55 -0.07
CA GLU A 111 34.94 -2.29 -0.84
C GLU A 111 35.22 -3.32 -1.94
N LYS A 112 34.55 -4.49 -1.88
CA LYS A 112 34.62 -5.56 -2.88
C LYS A 112 33.21 -5.92 -3.34
N SER A 113 32.61 -5.12 -4.20
CA SER A 113 31.45 -5.61 -4.95
C SER A 113 31.39 -4.95 -6.30
N ASP A 114 31.24 -5.78 -7.33
CA ASP A 114 30.67 -5.37 -8.59
C ASP A 114 29.24 -4.89 -8.31
N VAL A 115 28.91 -3.69 -8.78
CA VAL A 115 27.53 -3.18 -8.69
C VAL A 115 26.78 -3.79 -9.87
N PRO A 116 25.65 -4.49 -9.66
CA PRO A 116 24.84 -5.01 -10.75
C PRO A 116 24.42 -3.90 -11.70
N ASP A 117 24.26 -4.24 -12.99
CA ASP A 117 23.77 -3.30 -14.00
C ASP A 117 22.50 -2.57 -13.53
N SER A 118 22.44 -1.26 -13.79
CA SER A 118 21.32 -0.40 -13.40
C SER A 118 19.96 -0.94 -13.87
N ASP A 119 19.93 -1.59 -15.03
CA ASP A 119 18.72 -2.20 -15.59
C ASP A 119 18.21 -3.39 -14.75
N LYS A 120 19.13 -4.18 -14.18
CA LYS A 120 18.77 -5.29 -13.29
C LYS A 120 18.21 -4.76 -11.97
N ILE A 121 18.82 -3.73 -11.41
CA ILE A 121 18.34 -3.06 -10.20
C ILE A 121 16.94 -2.47 -10.45
N THR A 122 16.77 -1.76 -11.56
CA THR A 122 15.48 -1.18 -11.97
C THR A 122 14.41 -2.25 -12.16
N THR A 123 14.76 -3.38 -12.79
CA THR A 123 13.85 -4.51 -12.96
C THR A 123 13.43 -5.10 -11.60
N LEU A 124 14.36 -5.24 -10.66
CA LEU A 124 14.07 -5.72 -9.30
C LEU A 124 13.11 -4.76 -8.58
N LEU A 125 13.41 -3.46 -8.57
CA LEU A 125 12.58 -2.44 -7.93
C LEU A 125 11.17 -2.39 -8.52
N ASN A 126 11.06 -2.48 -9.84
CA ASN A 126 9.77 -2.55 -10.54
C ASN A 126 8.99 -3.81 -10.16
N ARG A 127 9.65 -4.94 -9.91
CA ARG A 127 8.98 -6.17 -9.42
C ARG A 127 8.50 -5.99 -7.99
N LEU A 128 9.30 -5.41 -7.11
CA LEU A 128 8.91 -5.10 -5.73
C LEU A 128 7.72 -4.15 -5.67
N GLY A 129 7.78 -3.03 -6.39
CA GLY A 129 6.69 -2.04 -6.43
C GLY A 129 5.38 -2.57 -7.01
N LYS A 130 5.44 -3.67 -7.79
CA LYS A 130 4.28 -4.35 -8.36
C LYS A 130 3.74 -5.49 -7.49
N LEU A 131 4.28 -5.72 -6.29
CA LEU A 131 3.74 -6.70 -5.35
C LEU A 131 2.34 -6.26 -4.88
N SER A 132 1.40 -7.20 -4.94
CA SER A 132 0.00 -7.00 -4.55
C SER A 132 -0.52 -8.27 -3.90
N PHE A 133 -1.56 -8.14 -3.07
CA PHE A 133 -2.17 -9.29 -2.40
C PHE A 133 -2.64 -10.35 -3.39
N SER A 134 -3.21 -9.94 -4.53
CA SER A 134 -3.67 -10.87 -5.59
C SER A 134 -2.54 -11.66 -6.23
N LYS A 135 -1.30 -11.13 -6.26
CA LYS A 135 -0.12 -11.87 -6.75
C LYS A 135 0.48 -12.81 -5.72
N LEU A 136 0.25 -12.54 -4.44
CA LEU A 136 0.71 -13.39 -3.33
C LEU A 136 -0.32 -14.46 -2.95
N TYR A 137 -1.59 -14.22 -3.28
CA TYR A 137 -2.68 -15.13 -2.98
C TYR A 137 -2.70 -16.30 -3.97
N ILE A 138 -2.31 -17.47 -3.50
CA ILE A 138 -2.46 -18.74 -4.22
C ILE A 138 -3.72 -19.41 -3.65
N ASN A 139 -4.77 -19.47 -4.46
CA ASN A 139 -6.11 -19.90 -4.04
C ASN A 139 -6.25 -21.44 -3.90
N ASP A 140 -5.25 -22.21 -4.37
CA ASP A 140 -5.36 -23.65 -4.60
C ASP A 140 -4.50 -24.53 -3.68
N SER A 141 -4.00 -23.99 -2.57
CA SER A 141 -3.11 -24.77 -1.68
C SER A 141 -3.60 -24.68 -0.25
N VAL A 142 -4.12 -25.79 0.26
CA VAL A 142 -4.30 -26.00 1.71
C VAL A 142 -2.97 -25.66 2.36
N SER A 143 -2.94 -24.59 3.15
CA SER A 143 -1.76 -24.19 3.89
C SER A 143 -1.42 -25.31 4.86
N GLN A 144 -0.53 -26.22 4.46
CA GLN A 144 0.11 -27.11 5.41
C GLN A 144 0.92 -26.19 6.30
N GLN A 145 0.57 -26.11 7.59
CA GLN A 145 1.46 -25.51 8.57
C GLN A 145 2.83 -26.15 8.38
N ALA A 146 3.80 -25.34 7.96
CA ALA A 146 5.18 -25.75 7.84
C ALA A 146 5.71 -26.05 9.24
N GLU A 147 5.45 -27.25 9.77
CA GLU A 147 6.14 -27.79 10.92
C GLU A 147 7.46 -28.39 10.43
N GLY A 148 8.50 -27.55 10.41
CA GLY A 148 9.86 -27.92 10.06
C GLY A 148 10.82 -26.81 10.47
N THR A 149 11.92 -27.19 11.12
CA THR A 149 12.93 -26.26 11.64
C THR A 149 13.99 -25.84 10.62
N ASP A 150 14.01 -26.47 9.44
CA ASP A 150 14.98 -26.20 8.37
C ASP A 150 14.38 -25.20 7.37
N LEU A 151 14.27 -23.95 7.81
CA LEU A 151 13.85 -22.83 6.97
C LEU A 151 15.10 -22.09 6.50
N ILE A 152 15.23 -21.87 5.18
CA ILE A 152 16.22 -20.91 4.66
C ILE A 152 15.56 -19.54 4.64
N GLU A 153 16.11 -18.58 5.40
CA GLU A 153 15.67 -17.18 5.43
C GLU A 153 16.57 -16.29 4.56
N THR A 154 15.93 -15.47 3.73
CA THR A 154 16.56 -14.34 3.04
C THR A 154 15.83 -13.07 3.43
N THR A 155 16.57 -12.10 3.94
CA THR A 155 16.03 -10.80 4.34
C THR A 155 16.47 -9.73 3.37
N LEU A 156 15.50 -9.01 2.81
CA LEU A 156 15.71 -7.79 2.04
C LEU A 156 15.27 -6.58 2.86
N PHE A 157 16.21 -5.68 3.11
CA PHE A 157 15.95 -4.36 3.66
C PHE A 157 15.91 -3.34 2.53
N VAL A 158 14.88 -2.51 2.52
CA VAL A 158 14.74 -1.39 1.59
C VAL A 158 14.55 -0.11 2.38
N SER A 159 15.40 0.89 2.12
CA SER A 159 15.24 2.23 2.70
C SER A 159 14.88 3.22 1.61
N LEU A 160 13.91 4.09 1.89
CA LEU A 160 13.50 5.18 1.02
C LEU A 160 14.10 6.52 1.49
N PHE A 161 14.21 7.48 0.57
CA PHE A 161 14.68 8.83 0.89
C PHE A 161 13.81 9.57 1.92
N ASP A 162 12.52 9.23 2.00
CA ASP A 162 11.57 9.80 2.96
C ASP A 162 11.59 9.08 4.33
N SER A 163 12.67 8.36 4.62
CA SER A 163 12.90 7.62 5.86
C SER A 163 11.99 6.41 6.07
N ARG A 164 11.07 6.08 5.16
CA ARG A 164 10.36 4.80 5.22
C ARG A 164 11.33 3.65 5.03
N VAL A 165 11.14 2.60 5.82
CA VAL A 165 11.91 1.36 5.74
C VAL A 165 10.99 0.15 5.61
N TYR A 166 11.40 -0.78 4.76
CA TYR A 166 10.72 -2.06 4.54
C TYR A 166 11.69 -3.19 4.85
N THR A 167 11.21 -4.20 5.57
CA THR A 167 11.92 -5.46 5.79
C THR A 167 11.07 -6.59 5.24
N LEU A 168 11.57 -7.28 4.23
CA LEU A 168 10.93 -8.42 3.61
C LEU A 168 11.76 -9.66 3.98
N ASN A 169 11.14 -10.60 4.68
CA ASN A 169 11.73 -11.90 5.00
C ASN A 169 11.06 -12.96 4.14
N LEU A 170 11.83 -13.58 3.26
CA LEU A 170 11.40 -14.73 2.47
C LEU A 170 11.96 -15.99 3.12
N ARG A 171 11.08 -16.90 3.52
CA ARG A 171 11.43 -18.18 4.10
C ARG A 171 10.96 -19.30 3.18
N ASN A 172 11.82 -20.29 2.93
CA ASN A 172 11.46 -21.49 2.19
C ASN A 172 11.50 -22.70 3.13
N ASN A 173 10.43 -23.50 3.15
CA ASN A 173 10.45 -24.80 3.83
C ASN A 173 10.98 -25.88 2.89
N ILE A 174 12.20 -26.34 3.16
CA ILE A 174 12.87 -27.38 2.36
C ILE A 174 12.09 -28.71 2.38
N ALA A 175 11.33 -28.98 3.45
CA ALA A 175 10.64 -30.25 3.65
C ALA A 175 9.26 -30.35 3.00
N SER A 176 8.63 -29.22 2.61
CA SER A 176 7.29 -29.20 2.03
C SER A 176 7.29 -28.46 0.70
N ASN A 177 7.15 -29.19 -0.42
CA ASN A 177 6.88 -28.71 -1.78
C ASN A 177 6.70 -27.18 -1.92
N GLU A 178 7.81 -26.44 -1.96
CA GLU A 178 7.84 -25.03 -2.39
C GLU A 178 6.89 -24.07 -1.64
N ASN A 179 6.64 -24.31 -0.34
CA ASN A 179 5.90 -23.36 0.47
C ASN A 179 6.81 -22.20 0.90
N TYR A 180 6.64 -21.06 0.25
CA TYR A 180 7.32 -19.81 0.60
C TYR A 180 6.46 -18.96 1.54
N ILE A 181 7.06 -18.54 2.65
CA ILE A 181 6.45 -17.58 3.57
C ILE A 181 7.12 -16.22 3.36
N LEU A 182 6.32 -15.22 2.98
CA LEU A 182 6.73 -13.82 2.96
C LEU A 182 6.24 -13.14 4.24
N SER A 183 7.16 -12.67 5.08
CA SER A 183 6.87 -11.77 6.19
C SER A 183 7.35 -10.37 5.87
N MET A 184 6.51 -9.36 6.11
CA MET A 184 6.82 -7.97 5.80
C MET A 184 6.64 -7.08 7.02
N ARG A 185 7.62 -6.22 7.29
CA ARG A 185 7.55 -5.16 8.29
C ARG A 185 7.77 -3.81 7.62
N MET A 186 6.95 -2.83 7.99
CA MET A 186 7.07 -1.43 7.57
C MET A 186 7.39 -0.57 8.79
N GLY A 187 8.21 0.44 8.61
CA GLY A 187 8.57 1.38 9.66
C GLY A 187 9.09 2.71 9.11
N ILE A 188 9.48 3.58 10.02
CA ILE A 188 10.14 4.86 9.71
C ILE A 188 11.48 4.84 10.46
N SER A 189 12.57 5.05 9.74
CA SER A 189 13.89 5.21 10.31
C SER A 189 14.00 6.59 10.96
N LEU A 190 14.12 6.62 12.28
CA LEU A 190 14.48 7.84 13.00
C LEU A 190 16.01 8.00 12.89
N VAL A 191 16.50 8.50 11.75
CA VAL A 191 17.88 8.98 11.71
C VAL A 191 17.93 10.18 12.64
N ALA A 192 18.73 10.10 13.71
CA ALA A 192 18.97 11.21 14.61
C ALA A 192 19.42 12.42 13.79
N SER A 193 18.53 13.40 13.67
CA SER A 193 18.88 14.73 13.16
C SER A 193 19.92 15.31 14.12
N GLY A 194 21.19 15.12 13.79
CA GLY A 194 22.28 15.86 14.41
C GLY A 194 22.14 17.33 14.01
N GLY A 195 21.34 18.08 14.76
CA GLY A 195 21.11 19.49 14.48
C GLY A 195 19.92 20.17 15.15
N SER A 196 19.25 19.60 16.16
CA SER A 196 18.11 20.28 16.81
C SER A 196 18.37 20.81 18.23
N GLU A 197 19.53 20.55 18.86
CA GLU A 197 19.82 21.10 20.20
C GLU A 197 20.10 22.61 20.19
N ALA A 198 20.36 23.22 19.03
CA ALA A 198 20.60 24.66 18.93
C ALA A 198 19.32 25.51 18.91
N GLU A 199 18.16 24.95 18.52
CA GLU A 199 16.91 25.71 18.44
C GLU A 199 16.08 25.60 19.73
N ASP A 200 16.17 24.49 20.47
CA ASP A 200 15.43 24.32 21.74
C ASP A 200 16.00 25.18 22.88
N SER A 201 17.26 25.62 22.75
CA SER A 201 17.90 26.52 23.72
C SER A 201 17.41 27.97 23.60
N LYS A 202 16.95 28.41 22.42
CA LYS A 202 16.43 29.78 22.25
C LYS A 202 15.00 29.95 22.75
N LEU A 203 14.19 28.90 22.74
CA LEU A 203 12.80 28.96 23.21
C LEU A 203 12.67 28.92 24.74
N ARG A 204 13.71 28.45 25.46
CA ARG A 204 13.71 28.40 26.93
C ARG A 204 14.15 29.70 27.62
N ASP A 205 14.82 30.60 26.91
CA ASP A 205 15.22 31.91 27.45
C ASP A 205 14.17 33.02 27.20
N GLU A 206 13.09 32.72 26.47
CA GLU A 206 11.97 33.65 26.19
C GLU A 206 10.66 33.32 26.94
N MET A 207 10.70 32.45 27.96
CA MET A 207 9.59 32.20 28.91
C MET A 207 9.96 32.63 30.34
#